data_AF-A0AAW0M2U5-F1
#
_entry.id   AF-A0AAW0M2U5-F1
#
_cell.length_a   1.000
_cell.length_b   1.000
_cell.length_c   1.000
_cell.angle_alpha   90.00
_cell.angle_beta   90.00
_cell.angle_gamma   90.00
#
_symmetry.space_group_name_H-M   'P 1'
#
loop_
_entity.id
_entity.type
_entity.pdbx_description
1 polymer ?
#
loop_
_entity_poly.entity_id
_entity_poly.type
_entity_poly.pdbx_seq_one_letter_code
_entity_poly.pdbx_strand_id
1 'polypeptide(L)'
;MSFEASSRVEDPVYGSFGIISQLQKQIIEAQSELVKTKGEIAFHNAQQQQLLQQQQMQQLQMIHAIAQEVEDQPLWLSSSQQDPFPNVNQQLLEDYNYSSTFCGFEF
;
A
#
# COMPACT_ATOMS: atom_id res chain seq x y z
N MET A 1 -18.47 43.02 -22.31
CA MET A 1 -19.93 42.80 -22.24
C MET A 1 -20.52 42.20 -23.54
N SER A 2 -19.71 41.89 -24.58
CA SER A 2 -20.22 41.35 -25.85
C SER A 2 -20.88 39.98 -25.70
N PHE A 3 -20.30 39.06 -24.92
CA PHE A 3 -20.85 37.72 -24.74
C PHE A 3 -22.26 37.73 -24.15
N GLU A 4 -22.48 38.43 -23.03
CA GLU A 4 -23.81 38.54 -22.43
C GLU A 4 -24.83 39.17 -23.39
N ALA A 5 -24.43 40.22 -24.11
CA ALA A 5 -25.29 40.88 -25.10
C ALA A 5 -25.64 39.94 -26.25
N SER A 6 -24.66 39.21 -26.79
CA SER A 6 -24.88 38.20 -27.84
C SER A 6 -25.79 37.07 -27.36
N SER A 7 -25.58 36.57 -26.14
CA SER A 7 -26.42 35.51 -25.60
C SER A 7 -27.89 35.93 -25.46
N ARG A 8 -28.18 37.20 -25.14
CA ARG A 8 -29.56 37.72 -25.10
C ARG A 8 -30.20 37.88 -26.48
N VAL A 9 -29.41 37.99 -27.54
CA VAL A 9 -29.91 37.99 -28.92
C VAL A 9 -30.30 36.56 -29.33
N GLU A 10 -29.48 35.58 -28.98
CA GLU A 10 -29.72 34.16 -29.29
C GLU A 10 -30.83 33.55 -28.42
N ASP A 11 -30.86 33.88 -27.14
CA ASP A 11 -31.89 33.48 -26.18
C ASP A 11 -32.36 34.72 -25.39
N PRO A 12 -33.48 35.35 -25.80
CA PRO A 12 -33.98 36.57 -25.17
C PRO A 12 -34.56 36.35 -23.76
N VAL A 13 -34.85 35.10 -23.38
CA VAL A 13 -35.44 34.79 -22.07
C VAL A 13 -34.36 34.50 -21.05
N TYR A 14 -33.41 33.61 -21.38
CA TYR A 14 -32.39 33.16 -20.43
C TYR A 14 -30.98 33.64 -20.79
N GLY A 15 -30.67 33.90 -22.05
CA GLY A 15 -29.34 34.36 -22.47
C GLY A 15 -28.19 33.55 -21.86
N SER A 16 -27.22 34.23 -21.24
CA SER A 16 -26.09 33.58 -20.57
C SER A 16 -26.49 32.78 -19.32
N PHE A 17 -27.67 33.03 -18.73
CA PHE A 17 -28.18 32.29 -17.58
C PHE A 17 -28.47 30.82 -17.92
N GLY A 18 -28.94 30.55 -19.15
CA GLY A 18 -29.15 29.17 -19.61
C GLY A 18 -27.85 28.36 -19.60
N ILE A 19 -26.75 28.97 -20.08
CA ILE A 19 -25.42 28.37 -20.08
C ILE A 19 -24.94 28.13 -18.64
N ILE A 20 -25.13 29.10 -17.75
CA ILE A 20 -24.77 28.96 -16.32
C ILE A 20 -25.53 27.79 -15.69
N SER A 21 -26.85 27.70 -15.91
CA SER A 21 -27.67 26.62 -15.38
C SER A 21 -27.24 25.26 -15.91
N GLN A 22 -26.87 25.16 -17.20
CA GLN A 22 -26.36 23.94 -17.78
C GLN A 22 -25.03 23.51 -17.16
N LEU A 23 -24.10 24.45 -16.99
CA LEU A 23 -22.80 24.19 -16.36
C LEU A 23 -22.99 23.74 -14.90
N GLN A 24 -23.89 24.38 -14.15
CA GLN A 24 -24.22 23.97 -12.78
C GLN A 24 -24.74 22.52 -12.73
N LYS A 25 -25.62 22.14 -13.66
CA LYS A 25 -26.11 20.76 -13.77
C LYS A 25 -24.95 19.78 -14.03
N GLN A 26 -24.09 20.08 -15.01
CA GLN A 26 -22.93 19.24 -15.33
C GLN A 26 -21.96 19.11 -14.16
N ILE A 27 -21.74 20.18 -13.40
CA ILE A 27 -20.91 20.17 -12.19
C ILE A 27 -21.50 19.20 -11.15
N ILE A 28 -22.81 19.26 -10.91
CA ILE A 28 -23.48 18.37 -9.94
C ILE A 28 -23.38 16.91 -10.40
N GLU A 29 -23.64 16.64 -11.69
CA GLU A 29 -23.52 15.29 -12.26
C GLU A 29 -22.10 14.73 -12.09
N ALA A 30 -21.08 15.51 -12.48
CA ALA A 30 -19.68 15.12 -12.33
C ALA A 30 -19.29 14.91 -10.85
N GLN A 31 -19.76 15.76 -9.94
CA GLN A 31 -19.51 15.59 -8.50
C GLN A 31 -20.14 14.30 -7.96
N SER A 32 -21.35 13.96 -8.40
CA SER A 32 -22.03 12.72 -8.04
C SER A 32 -21.23 11.50 -8.49
N GLU A 33 -20.76 11.49 -9.74
CA GLU A 33 -19.92 10.41 -10.26
C GLU A 33 -18.60 10.29 -9.48
N LEU A 34 -17.95 11.41 -9.17
CA LEU A 34 -16.73 11.40 -8.36
C LEU A 34 -16.94 10.79 -6.98
N VAL A 35 -18.04 11.13 -6.30
CA VAL A 35 -18.35 10.57 -4.98
C VAL A 35 -18.59 9.07 -5.09
N LYS A 36 -19.34 8.63 -6.11
CA LYS A 36 -19.62 7.20 -6.36
C LYS A 36 -18.32 6.42 -6.56
N THR A 37 -17.47 6.87 -7.49
CA THR A 37 -16.21 6.21 -7.81
C THR A 37 -15.27 6.18 -6.60
N LYS A 38 -15.19 7.27 -5.84
CA LYS A 38 -14.41 7.29 -4.59
C LYS A 38 -14.94 6.27 -3.57
N GLY A 39 -16.26 6.14 -3.46
CA GLY A 39 -16.89 5.12 -2.62
C GLY A 39 -16.54 3.69 -3.06
N GLU A 40 -16.60 3.41 -4.36
CA GLU A 40 -16.22 2.10 -4.93
C GLU A 40 -14.74 1.78 -4.66
N ILE A 41 -13.84 2.75 -4.88
CA ILE A 41 -12.41 2.58 -4.58
C ILE A 41 -12.19 2.28 -3.09
N ALA A 42 -12.81 3.06 -2.19
CA ALA A 42 -12.68 2.86 -0.76
C ALA A 42 -13.20 1.48 -0.33
N PHE A 43 -14.33 1.04 -0.90
CA PHE A 43 -14.90 -0.28 -0.64
C PHE A 43 -13.95 -1.41 -1.07
N HIS A 44 -13.41 -1.34 -2.30
CA HIS A 44 -12.48 -2.35 -2.80
C HIS A 44 -11.17 -2.38 -2.01
N ASN A 45 -10.63 -1.22 -1.63
CA ASN A 45 -9.43 -1.15 -0.79
C ASN A 45 -9.68 -1.78 0.59
N ALA A 46 -10.82 -1.48 1.21
CA ALA A 46 -11.19 -2.08 2.50
C ALA A 46 -11.37 -3.60 2.38
N GLN A 47 -12.01 -4.08 1.31
CA GLN A 47 -12.16 -5.51 1.02
C GLN A 47 -10.80 -6.20 0.84
N GLN A 48 -9.89 -5.59 0.08
CA GLN A 48 -8.54 -6.11 -0.11
C GLN A 48 -7.77 -6.18 1.21
N GLN A 49 -7.82 -5.12 2.01
CA GLN A 49 -7.15 -5.07 3.32
C GLN A 49 -7.71 -6.13 4.27
N GLN A 50 -9.03 -6.33 4.29
CA GLN A 50 -9.67 -7.38 5.08
C GLN A 50 -9.18 -8.78 4.67
N LEU A 51 -9.06 -9.05 3.36
CA LEU A 51 -8.56 -10.33 2.86
C LEU A 51 -7.09 -10.57 3.26
N LEU A 52 -6.24 -9.54 3.13
CA LEU A 52 -4.83 -9.63 3.53
C LEU A 52 -4.70 -9.89 5.04
N GLN A 53 -5.50 -9.20 5.87
CA GLN A 53 -5.52 -9.42 7.31
C GLN A 53 -5.96 -10.85 7.65
N GLN A 54 -7.00 -11.36 6.98
CA GLN A 54 -7.45 -12.74 7.19
C GLN A 54 -6.36 -13.76 6.82
N GLN A 55 -5.66 -13.56 5.70
CA GLN A 55 -4.55 -14.42 5.29
C GLN A 55 -3.41 -14.40 6.30
N GLN A 56 -3.05 -13.21 6.81
CA GLN A 56 -2.01 -13.07 7.83
C GLN A 56 -2.40 -13.79 9.13
N MET A 57 -3.65 -13.66 9.58
CA MET A 57 -4.13 -14.38 10.76
C MET A 57 -4.10 -15.90 10.57
N GLN A 58 -4.48 -16.41 9.40
CA GLN A 58 -4.40 -17.85 9.10
C GLN A 58 -2.95 -18.35 9.11
N GLN A 59 -2.01 -17.58 8.55
CA GLN A 59 -0.59 -17.94 8.56
C GLN A 59 -0.02 -17.98 9.98
N LEU A 60 -0.35 -16.98 10.81
CA LEU A 60 0.05 -16.97 12.23
C LEU A 60 -0.55 -18.15 12.99
N GLN A 61 -1.79 -18.54 12.67
CA GLN A 61 -2.42 -19.73 13.25
C GLN A 61 -1.67 -21.01 12.89
N MET A 62 -1.31 -21.16 11.62
CA MET A 62 -0.51 -22.30 11.16
C MET A 62 0.86 -22.37 11.87
N ILE A 63 1.55 -21.24 12.01
CA ILE A 63 2.86 -21.18 12.69
C ILE A 63 2.72 -21.59 14.16
N HIS A 64 1.69 -21.12 14.89
CA HIS A 64 1.52 -21.54 16.28
C HIS A 64 1.27 -23.05 16.38
N ALA A 65 0.55 -23.64 15.41
CA ALA A 65 0.22 -25.07 15.45
C ALA A 65 1.49 -25.92 15.24
N ILE A 66 2.40 -25.47 14.37
CA ILE A 66 3.69 -26.13 14.15
C ILE A 66 4.63 -25.95 15.36
N ALA A 67 4.61 -24.78 16.02
CA ALA A 67 5.46 -24.51 17.17
C ALA A 67 5.12 -25.38 18.40
N GLN A 68 3.87 -25.81 18.55
CA GLN A 68 3.45 -26.71 19.63
C GLN A 68 3.96 -28.16 19.47
N GLU A 69 4.42 -28.56 18.27
CA GLU A 69 4.94 -29.91 18.01
C GLU A 69 6.46 -30.04 18.27
N VAL A 70 7.16 -28.96 18.66
CA VAL A 70 8.63 -28.97 18.89
C VAL A 70 9.01 -29.16 20.37
N GLU A 71 8.06 -29.07 21.31
CA GLU A 71 8.36 -29.17 22.75
C GLU A 71 8.50 -30.60 23.32
N ASP A 72 8.31 -31.64 22.50
CA ASP A 72 8.57 -33.05 22.85
C ASP A 72 9.85 -33.61 22.18
N GLN A 73 10.80 -32.76 21.79
CA GLN A 73 12.14 -33.24 21.42
C GLN A 73 13.06 -33.38 22.65
N PRO A 74 13.65 -34.56 22.89
CA PRO A 74 14.39 -34.83 24.11
C PRO A 74 15.74 -34.09 24.15
N LEU A 75 16.02 -33.50 25.31
CA LEU A 75 17.13 -32.60 25.68
C LEU A 75 18.57 -33.10 25.43
N TRP A 76 18.79 -34.27 24.82
CA TRP A 76 20.11 -34.89 24.69
C TRP A 76 20.87 -34.50 23.41
N LEU A 77 20.22 -33.86 22.44
CA LEU A 77 20.88 -33.43 21.19
C LEU A 77 21.88 -32.27 21.40
N SER A 78 21.84 -31.55 22.52
CA SER A 78 22.75 -30.43 22.78
C SER A 78 24.13 -30.84 23.34
N SER A 79 24.38 -32.14 23.60
CA SER A 79 25.54 -32.55 24.40
C SER A 79 26.65 -33.31 23.63
N SER A 80 26.70 -33.24 22.31
CA SER A 80 27.79 -33.88 21.55
C SER A 80 28.44 -32.93 20.55
N GLN A 81 29.36 -32.10 21.05
CA GLN A 81 30.63 -31.78 20.39
C GLN A 81 31.52 -30.94 21.33
N GLN A 82 32.45 -31.61 22.01
CA GLN A 82 33.70 -31.00 22.45
C GLN A 82 34.80 -31.61 21.59
N ASP A 83 35.32 -30.86 20.62
CA ASP A 83 36.55 -31.20 19.91
C ASP A 83 37.73 -30.44 20.53
N PRO A 84 38.78 -31.13 21.00
CA PRO A 84 39.99 -30.51 21.53
C PRO A 84 41.06 -30.40 20.43
N PHE A 85 40.93 -29.47 19.49
CA PHE A 85 42.06 -29.06 18.64
C PHE A 85 42.05 -27.55 18.35
N PRO A 86 43.20 -26.85 18.46
CA PRO A 86 43.29 -25.44 18.11
C PRO A 86 43.34 -25.29 16.57
N ASN A 87 42.36 -24.57 16.02
CA ASN A 87 42.33 -24.21 14.60
C ASN A 87 43.34 -23.07 14.32
N VAL A 88 44.48 -23.43 13.74
CA VAL A 88 45.51 -22.49 13.23
C VAL A 88 45.14 -22.10 11.80
N ASN A 89 44.13 -21.25 11.61
CA ASN A 89 43.89 -20.53 10.36
C ASN A 89 42.95 -19.33 10.64
N GLN A 90 43.52 -18.24 11.15
CA GLN A 90 42.82 -16.96 11.36
C GLN A 90 43.50 -15.78 10.68
N GLN A 91 44.37 -16.00 9.68
CA GLN A 91 45.09 -14.92 9.04
C GLN A 91 45.15 -15.09 7.53
N LEU A 92 44.03 -14.85 6.84
CA LEU A 92 44.07 -14.09 5.59
C LEU A 92 42.66 -13.64 5.19
N LEU A 93 42.55 -12.34 4.86
CA LEU A 93 41.46 -11.70 4.13
C LEU A 93 40.33 -11.03 4.94
N GLU A 94 40.71 -10.15 5.87
CA GLU A 94 39.88 -9.03 6.35
C GLU A 94 39.87 -7.82 5.37
N ASP A 95 40.13 -8.01 4.08
CA ASP A 95 40.36 -6.91 3.12
C ASP A 95 39.21 -6.65 2.12
N TYR A 96 37.96 -6.98 2.45
CA TYR A 96 36.80 -6.57 1.64
C TYR A 96 35.63 -6.06 2.48
N ASN A 97 35.90 -5.04 3.31
CA ASN A 97 34.84 -4.11 3.73
C ASN A 97 34.70 -3.02 2.66
N TYR A 98 33.94 -3.33 1.59
CA TYR A 98 33.60 -2.34 0.58
C TYR A 98 32.45 -1.48 1.08
N SER A 99 32.80 -0.24 1.41
CA SER A 99 31.94 0.93 1.46
C SER A 99 30.64 0.81 0.66
N SER A 100 29.50 0.86 1.33
CA SER A 100 28.31 1.49 0.76
C SER A 100 27.78 2.54 1.74
N THR A 101 28.53 3.62 1.87
CA THR A 101 27.97 4.89 2.34
C THR A 101 26.93 5.34 1.30
N PHE A 102 25.73 5.64 1.79
CA PHE A 102 24.90 6.74 1.28
C PHE A 102 24.29 6.62 -0.13
N CYS A 103 23.01 6.27 -0.16
CA CYS A 103 22.04 6.86 -1.08
C CYS A 103 20.66 6.81 -0.41
N GLY A 104 20.39 7.79 0.45
CA GLY A 104 19.03 8.14 0.83
C GLY A 104 18.41 8.92 -0.34
N PHE A 105 17.32 8.39 -0.89
CA PHE A 105 16.49 9.06 -1.88
C PHE A 105 15.11 9.37 -1.25
N GLU A 106 14.85 10.67 -1.15
CA GLU A 106 13.57 11.39 -1.28
C GLU A 106 12.36 11.01 -0.40
N PHE A 107 11.89 11.99 0.39
CA PHE A 107 10.78 12.89 -0.01
C PHE A 107 10.86 14.23 0.75
#